data_AF-A0AAJ2DIB0-F1
#
_entry.id   AF-A0AAJ2DIB0-F1
#
_cell.length_a   1.000
_cell.length_b   1.000
_cell.length_c   1.000
_cell.angle_alpha   90.00
_cell.angle_beta   90.00
_cell.angle_gamma   90.00
#
_symmetry.space_group_name_H-M   'P 1'
#
loop_
_entity.id
_entity.type
_entity.pdbx_description
1 polymer ?
#
loop_
_entity_poly.entity_id
_entity_poly.type
_entity_poly.pdbx_seq_one_letter_code
_entity_poly.pdbx_strand_id
1 'polypeptide(L)'
;MKSESIAKHFHTLHQQRSQFLPKLQSLPQEELWHRNENGKWSIGEHLYHLYLITKMLKTSIKFSFTLLPYAKIRRNAPFATEIHDIYAEYKEKNGKGMKAPWILVPSKKIYYSMDGKELERLLVNETNAIKVCVQNIEENIAGHIVFLDPIAKYPNLIQAIQLLAIHENHHFLIIENIYKTMHARSIEV
;
A
#
# COMPACT_ATOMS: atom_id res chain seq x y z
N MET A 1 -5.06 -14.68 -13.28
CA MET A 1 -5.08 -13.29 -13.82
C MET A 1 -4.40 -13.32 -15.17
N LYS A 2 -4.75 -12.43 -16.11
CA LYS A 2 -4.15 -12.43 -17.46
C LYS A 2 -2.75 -11.81 -17.55
N SER A 3 -2.35 -10.98 -16.58
CA SER A 3 -0.98 -10.51 -16.44
C SER A 3 -0.29 -11.28 -15.32
N GLU A 4 0.86 -11.88 -15.64
CA GLU A 4 1.71 -12.61 -14.71
C GLU A 4 2.40 -11.67 -13.72
N SER A 5 2.89 -10.53 -14.21
CA SER A 5 3.52 -9.51 -13.37
C SER A 5 2.55 -8.96 -12.33
N ILE A 6 1.30 -8.65 -12.73
CA ILE A 6 0.25 -8.23 -11.78
C ILE A 6 -0.06 -9.36 -10.77
N ALA A 7 -0.17 -10.61 -11.24
CA ALA A 7 -0.45 -11.75 -10.36
C ALA A 7 0.64 -11.92 -9.29
N LYS A 8 1.91 -11.78 -9.68
CA LYS A 8 3.08 -11.79 -8.80
C LYS A 8 2.95 -10.73 -7.70
N HIS A 9 2.65 -9.48 -8.05
CA HIS A 9 2.55 -8.41 -7.04
C HIS A 9 1.35 -8.57 -6.09
N PHE A 10 0.21 -9.10 -6.56
CA PHE A 10 -0.88 -9.48 -5.66
C PHE A 10 -0.52 -10.64 -4.73
N HIS A 11 0.28 -11.59 -5.21
CA HIS A 11 0.81 -12.65 -4.36
C HIS A 11 1.72 -12.08 -3.28
N THR A 12 2.60 -11.13 -3.63
CA THR A 12 3.45 -10.42 -2.67
C THR A 12 2.63 -9.71 -1.58
N LEU A 13 1.60 -8.94 -1.95
CA LEU A 13 0.68 -8.30 -0.99
C LEU A 13 0.04 -9.32 -0.05
N HIS A 14 -0.41 -10.46 -0.59
CA HIS A 14 -1.01 -11.51 0.22
C HIS A 14 -0.01 -12.13 1.20
N GLN A 15 1.21 -12.44 0.74
CA GLN A 15 2.28 -13.01 1.57
C GLN A 15 2.64 -12.06 2.72
N GLN A 16 2.89 -10.78 2.43
CA GLN A 16 3.18 -9.76 3.44
C GLN A 16 2.08 -9.75 4.53
N ARG A 17 0.81 -9.69 4.12
CA ARG A 17 -0.32 -9.66 5.07
C ARG A 17 -0.45 -10.92 5.90
N SER A 18 -0.28 -12.09 5.29
CA SER A 18 -0.38 -13.37 5.99
C SER A 18 0.64 -13.50 7.13
N GLN A 19 1.79 -12.84 7.01
CA GLN A 19 2.84 -12.83 8.02
C GLN A 19 2.58 -11.79 9.12
N PHE A 20 2.08 -10.61 8.74
CA PHE A 20 1.98 -9.47 9.66
C PHE A 20 0.62 -9.36 10.35
N LEU A 21 -0.49 -9.55 9.65
CA LEU A 21 -1.82 -9.22 10.17
C LEU A 21 -2.29 -10.08 11.36
N PRO A 22 -2.01 -11.39 11.44
CA PRO A 22 -2.45 -12.19 12.59
C PRO A 22 -1.98 -11.62 13.95
N LYS A 23 -0.77 -11.04 14.00
CA LYS A 23 -0.22 -10.42 15.21
C LYS A 23 -0.92 -9.10 15.57
N LEU A 24 -1.42 -8.38 14.57
CA LEU A 24 -2.06 -7.07 14.76
C LEU A 24 -3.55 -7.20 15.09
N GLN A 25 -4.21 -8.26 14.61
CA GLN A 25 -5.60 -8.56 14.94
C GLN A 25 -5.83 -8.82 16.43
N SER A 26 -4.82 -9.30 17.16
CA SER A 26 -4.90 -9.62 18.58
C SER A 26 -4.56 -8.45 19.50
N LEU A 27 -4.15 -7.30 18.97
CA LEU A 27 -3.78 -6.14 19.77
C LEU A 27 -5.01 -5.54 20.48
N PRO A 28 -4.90 -5.21 21.78
CA PRO A 28 -5.88 -4.37 22.46
C PRO A 28 -6.05 -3.03 21.75
N GLN A 29 -7.22 -2.41 21.90
CA GLN A 29 -7.51 -1.14 21.21
C GLN A 29 -6.54 -0.03 21.66
N GLU A 30 -6.20 -0.01 22.94
CA GLU A 30 -5.24 0.90 23.54
C GLU A 30 -3.89 0.82 22.84
N GLU A 31 -3.36 -0.39 22.65
CA GLU A 31 -2.08 -0.60 21.98
C GLU A 31 -2.13 -0.27 20.49
N LEU A 32 -3.22 -0.67 19.82
CA LEU A 32 -3.42 -0.41 18.39
C LEU A 32 -3.39 1.08 18.08
N TRP A 33 -4.01 1.90 18.93
CA TRP A 33 -4.14 3.34 18.75
C TRP A 33 -3.11 4.17 19.53
N HIS A 34 -2.23 3.53 20.31
CA HIS A 34 -1.17 4.22 21.05
C HIS A 34 -0.09 4.78 20.12
N ARG A 35 0.40 5.98 20.46
CA ARG A 35 1.51 6.64 19.78
C ARG A 35 2.73 6.68 20.70
N ASN A 36 3.77 5.93 20.35
CA ASN A 36 5.01 5.87 21.14
C ASN A 36 5.76 7.21 21.20
N GLU A 37 5.58 8.06 20.19
CA GLU A 37 6.28 9.33 20.02
C GLU A 37 5.32 10.42 19.50
N ASN A 38 5.52 11.64 19.99
CA ASN A 38 4.76 12.80 19.52
C ASN A 38 5.02 13.04 18.02
N GLY A 39 3.94 13.17 17.26
CA GLY A 39 4.00 13.41 15.81
C GLY A 39 4.26 12.18 14.95
N LYS A 40 4.37 10.98 15.53
CA LYS A 40 4.35 9.70 14.81
C LYS A 40 2.97 9.08 14.81
N TRP A 41 2.72 8.19 13.84
CA TRP A 41 1.47 7.46 13.74
C TRP A 41 1.47 6.23 14.64
N SER A 42 0.29 5.86 15.12
CA SER A 42 0.06 4.56 15.77
C SER A 42 0.02 3.42 14.74
N ILE A 43 -0.02 2.18 15.23
CA ILE A 43 -0.20 0.99 14.37
C ILE A 43 -1.51 1.09 13.59
N GLY A 44 -2.61 1.44 14.26
CA GLY A 44 -3.94 1.60 13.65
C GLY A 44 -3.95 2.69 12.57
N GLU A 45 -3.23 3.79 12.79
CA GLU A 45 -3.07 4.86 11.79
C GLU A 45 -2.29 4.40 10.56
N HIS A 46 -1.21 3.62 10.74
CA HIS A 46 -0.48 3.04 9.62
C HIS A 46 -1.34 2.08 8.79
N LEU A 47 -2.11 1.19 9.43
CA LEU A 47 -3.02 0.28 8.73
C LEU A 47 -4.13 1.04 7.99
N TYR A 48 -4.70 2.07 8.62
CA TYR A 48 -5.72 2.90 7.98
C TYR A 48 -5.16 3.68 6.78
N HIS A 49 -3.93 4.18 6.88
CA HIS A 49 -3.22 4.82 5.76
C HIS A 49 -3.06 3.87 4.56
N LEU A 50 -2.70 2.60 4.81
CA LEU A 50 -2.62 1.57 3.78
C LEU A 50 -3.98 1.33 3.09
N TYR A 51 -5.07 1.35 3.85
CA TYR A 51 -6.41 1.32 3.27
C TYR A 51 -6.67 2.54 2.37
N LEU A 52 -6.34 3.75 2.83
CA LEU A 52 -6.57 4.99 2.06
C LEU A 52 -5.83 4.98 0.71
N ILE A 53 -4.55 4.61 0.71
CA ILE A 53 -3.77 4.57 -0.54
C ILE A 53 -4.27 3.47 -1.48
N THR A 54 -4.70 2.32 -0.95
CA THR A 54 -5.30 1.25 -1.76
C THR A 54 -6.61 1.73 -2.40
N LYS A 55 -7.47 2.40 -1.64
CA LYS A 55 -8.72 3.00 -2.14
C LYS A 55 -8.47 4.08 -3.20
N MET A 56 -7.44 4.90 -3.01
CA MET A 56 -7.02 5.91 -3.98
C MET A 56 -6.57 5.22 -5.27
N LEU A 57 -5.69 4.22 -5.20
CA LEU A 57 -5.22 3.47 -6.37
C LEU A 57 -6.37 2.80 -7.12
N LYS A 58 -7.32 2.15 -6.41
CA LYS A 58 -8.55 1.60 -7.02
C LYS A 58 -9.29 2.65 -7.84
N THR A 59 -9.44 3.85 -7.27
CA THR A 59 -10.14 4.95 -7.92
C THR A 59 -9.39 5.41 -9.16
N SER A 60 -8.07 5.60 -9.06
CA SER A 60 -7.21 5.95 -10.19
C SER A 60 -7.26 4.90 -11.32
N ILE A 61 -7.26 3.61 -10.98
CA ILE A 61 -7.37 2.51 -11.96
C ILE A 61 -8.70 2.58 -12.72
N LYS A 62 -9.82 2.82 -12.02
CA LYS A 62 -11.11 2.98 -12.69
C LYS A 62 -11.12 4.15 -13.67
N PHE A 63 -10.51 5.27 -13.31
CA PHE A 63 -10.40 6.43 -14.20
C PHE A 63 -9.45 6.17 -15.39
N SER A 64 -8.37 5.42 -15.19
CA SER A 64 -7.41 5.12 -16.25
C SER A 64 -7.95 4.17 -17.32
N PHE A 65 -9.10 3.53 -17.09
CA PHE A 65 -9.75 2.71 -18.12
C PHE A 65 -10.20 3.49 -19.35
N THR A 66 -10.36 4.81 -19.23
CA THR A 66 -10.55 5.69 -20.40
C THR A 66 -9.36 5.66 -21.36
N LEU A 67 -8.17 5.25 -20.90
CA LEU A 67 -6.94 5.11 -21.69
C LEU A 67 -6.76 3.72 -22.32
N LEU A 68 -7.66 2.77 -22.08
CA LEU A 68 -7.56 1.41 -22.65
C LEU A 68 -7.42 1.36 -24.17
N PRO A 69 -8.14 2.19 -24.97
CA PRO A 69 -7.95 2.20 -26.43
C PRO A 69 -6.52 2.57 -26.83
N TYR A 70 -5.94 3.58 -26.17
CA TYR A 70 -4.56 3.98 -26.39
C TYR A 70 -3.57 2.88 -26.01
N ALA A 71 -3.76 2.25 -24.84
CA ALA A 71 -2.93 1.13 -24.40
C ALA A 71 -2.97 -0.05 -25.40
N LYS A 72 -4.13 -0.34 -26.00
CA LYS A 72 -4.30 -1.37 -27.05
C LYS A 72 -3.51 -1.06 -28.32
N ILE A 73 -3.47 0.20 -28.76
CA ILE A 73 -2.65 0.62 -29.91
C ILE A 73 -1.17 0.38 -29.62
N ARG A 74 -0.74 0.61 -28.39
CA ARG A 74 0.67 0.47 -27.97
C ARG A 74 1.09 -0.92 -27.52
N ARG A 75 0.22 -1.93 -27.60
CA ARG A 75 0.45 -3.27 -27.02
C ARG A 75 1.74 -3.99 -27.45
N ASN A 76 2.32 -3.62 -28.59
CA ASN A 76 3.56 -4.21 -29.09
C ASN A 76 4.82 -3.39 -28.74
N ALA A 77 4.66 -2.20 -28.17
CA ALA A 77 5.78 -1.39 -27.71
C ALA A 77 6.35 -1.95 -26.40
N PRO A 78 7.68 -1.88 -26.18
CA PRO A 78 8.29 -2.30 -24.94
C PRO A 78 7.80 -1.48 -23.75
N PHE A 79 7.77 -2.09 -22.57
CA PHE A 79 7.41 -1.46 -21.30
C PHE A 79 8.19 -2.11 -20.16
N ALA A 80 8.39 -1.38 -19.06
CA ALA A 80 9.00 -1.92 -17.86
C ALA A 80 7.93 -2.61 -16.99
N THR A 81 8.24 -3.78 -16.45
CA THR A 81 7.37 -4.48 -15.49
C THR A 81 7.72 -4.18 -14.04
N GLU A 82 8.92 -3.63 -13.79
CA GLU A 82 9.45 -3.42 -12.46
C GLU A 82 9.70 -1.93 -12.18
N ILE A 83 9.55 -1.54 -10.92
CA ILE A 83 9.93 -0.24 -10.34
C ILE A 83 10.75 -0.49 -9.07
N HIS A 84 11.73 0.38 -8.82
CA HIS A 84 12.59 0.31 -7.64
C HIS A 84 11.86 0.82 -6.38
N ASP A 85 12.45 0.59 -5.21
CA ASP A 85 11.93 1.11 -3.94
C ASP A 85 12.16 2.62 -3.81
N ILE A 86 11.17 3.39 -4.27
CA ILE A 86 11.20 4.85 -4.20
C ILE A 86 11.23 5.40 -2.76
N TYR A 87 10.77 4.62 -1.77
CA TYR A 87 10.71 5.06 -0.38
C TYR A 87 12.08 4.92 0.29
N ALA A 88 12.78 3.81 0.01
CA ALA A 88 14.17 3.62 0.41
C ALA A 88 15.06 4.70 -0.23
N GLU A 89 14.95 4.90 -1.54
CA GLU A 89 15.72 5.93 -2.26
C GLU A 89 15.45 7.33 -1.69
N TYR A 90 14.17 7.67 -1.47
CA TYR A 90 13.83 8.97 -0.89
C TYR A 90 14.45 9.16 0.49
N LYS A 91 14.40 8.13 1.35
CA LYS A 91 14.97 8.18 2.70
C LYS A 91 16.48 8.34 2.66
N GLU A 92 17.16 7.62 1.77
CA GLU A 92 18.61 7.74 1.56
C GLU A 92 19.00 9.16 1.15
N LYS A 93 18.29 9.74 0.17
CA LYS A 93 18.59 11.08 -0.36
C LYS A 93 18.27 12.22 0.62
N ASN A 94 17.22 12.07 1.43
CA ASN A 94 16.69 13.17 2.26
C ASN A 94 16.99 13.01 3.75
N GLY A 95 17.55 11.88 4.17
CA GLY A 95 17.79 11.54 5.59
C GLY A 95 16.51 11.32 6.41
N LYS A 96 15.33 11.35 5.78
CA LYS A 96 14.01 11.24 6.44
C LYS A 96 12.98 10.58 5.54
N GLY A 97 11.99 9.95 6.16
CA GLY A 97 10.86 9.35 5.45
C GLY A 97 10.00 10.38 4.71
N MET A 98 9.37 9.95 3.62
CA MET A 98 8.45 10.77 2.84
C MET A 98 7.20 11.11 3.66
N LYS A 99 6.76 12.37 3.58
CA LYS A 99 5.49 12.78 4.19
C LYS A 99 4.33 12.36 3.29
N ALA A 100 3.30 11.75 3.89
CA ALA A 100 2.07 11.45 3.17
C ALA A 100 1.33 12.75 2.77
N PRO A 101 0.76 12.82 1.55
CA PRO A 101 -0.18 13.86 1.17
C PRO A 101 -1.36 13.94 2.14
N TRP A 102 -1.91 15.15 2.34
CA TRP A 102 -2.95 15.41 3.35
C TRP A 102 -4.19 14.52 3.23
N ILE A 103 -4.60 14.15 2.01
CA ILE A 103 -5.75 13.26 1.74
C ILE A 103 -5.51 11.81 2.19
N LEU A 104 -4.25 11.42 2.33
CA LEU A 104 -3.84 10.10 2.78
C LEU A 104 -3.48 10.10 4.28
N VAL A 105 -3.55 11.23 4.98
CA VAL A 105 -3.31 11.27 6.43
C VAL A 105 -4.55 10.75 7.16
N PRO A 106 -4.41 9.78 8.09
CA PRO A 106 -5.53 9.29 8.89
C PRO A 106 -6.21 10.42 9.68
N SER A 107 -7.54 10.44 9.67
CA SER A 107 -8.32 11.44 10.41
C SER A 107 -8.30 11.17 11.91
N LYS A 108 -8.32 12.19 12.77
CA LYS A 108 -8.47 11.98 14.22
C LYS A 108 -9.78 11.27 14.60
N LYS A 109 -10.79 11.31 13.73
CA LYS A 109 -12.10 10.68 13.96
C LYS A 109 -12.06 9.14 14.01
N ILE A 110 -11.02 8.52 13.48
CA ILE A 110 -10.90 7.05 13.43
C ILE A 110 -10.24 6.46 14.68
N TYR A 111 -9.77 7.30 15.62
CA TYR A 111 -9.06 6.82 16.80
C TYR A 111 -10.04 6.09 17.69
N TYR A 112 -9.67 4.88 18.12
CA TYR A 112 -10.53 4.00 18.94
C TYR A 112 -11.89 3.68 18.30
N SER A 113 -12.07 3.95 16.99
CA SER A 113 -13.34 3.68 16.32
C SER A 113 -13.38 2.31 15.64
N MET A 114 -12.23 1.65 15.49
CA MET A 114 -12.06 0.38 14.80
C MET A 114 -11.06 -0.52 15.51
N ASP A 115 -11.27 -1.82 15.44
CA ASP A 115 -10.27 -2.82 15.86
C ASP A 115 -9.36 -3.27 14.71
N GLY A 116 -8.38 -4.13 15.01
CA GLY A 116 -7.45 -4.65 14.01
C GLY A 116 -8.12 -5.47 12.90
N LYS A 117 -9.20 -6.20 13.21
CA LYS A 117 -9.95 -7.02 12.24
C LYS A 117 -10.73 -6.13 11.28
N GLU A 118 -11.30 -5.03 11.76
CA GLU A 118 -12.00 -4.06 10.93
C GLU A 118 -11.07 -3.34 9.97
N LEU A 119 -9.88 -2.92 10.44
CA LEU A 119 -8.85 -2.30 9.61
C LEU A 119 -8.36 -3.26 8.51
N GLU A 120 -8.10 -4.52 8.85
CA GLU A 120 -7.74 -5.54 7.89
C GLU A 120 -8.85 -5.74 6.85
N ARG A 121 -10.10 -5.87 7.29
CA ARG A 121 -11.23 -6.06 6.39
C ARG A 121 -11.35 -4.91 5.39
N LEU A 122 -11.14 -3.66 5.82
CA LEU A 122 -11.10 -2.51 4.91
C LEU A 122 -10.00 -2.65 3.85
N LEU A 123 -8.77 -2.95 4.27
CA LEU A 123 -7.62 -3.09 3.38
C LEU A 123 -7.79 -4.25 2.38
N VAL A 124 -8.24 -5.41 2.86
CA VAL A 124 -8.46 -6.62 2.05
C VAL A 124 -9.59 -6.39 1.05
N ASN A 125 -10.70 -5.78 1.45
CA ASN A 125 -11.82 -5.49 0.56
C ASN A 125 -11.42 -4.56 -0.58
N GLU A 126 -10.68 -3.48 -0.29
CA GLU A 126 -10.18 -2.58 -1.31
C GLU A 126 -9.19 -3.28 -2.26
N THR A 127 -8.31 -4.13 -1.74
CA THR A 127 -7.36 -4.90 -2.55
C THR A 127 -8.06 -5.89 -3.47
N ASN A 128 -9.07 -6.61 -2.96
CA ASN A 128 -9.88 -7.54 -3.76
C ASN A 128 -10.65 -6.79 -4.85
N ALA A 129 -11.16 -5.60 -4.55
CA ALA A 129 -11.81 -4.76 -5.55
C ALA A 129 -10.85 -4.36 -6.68
N ILE A 130 -9.60 -3.99 -6.37
CA ILE A 130 -8.57 -3.76 -7.39
C ILE A 130 -8.33 -5.03 -8.21
N LYS A 131 -8.14 -6.18 -7.55
CA LYS A 131 -7.92 -7.47 -8.23
C LYS A 131 -9.02 -7.77 -9.24
N VAL A 132 -10.28 -7.56 -8.87
CA VAL A 132 -11.43 -7.71 -9.77
C VAL A 132 -11.38 -6.73 -10.95
N CYS A 133 -10.98 -5.48 -10.72
CA CYS A 133 -10.82 -4.49 -11.80
C CYS A 133 -9.77 -4.90 -12.84
N VAL A 134 -8.67 -5.53 -12.42
CA VAL A 134 -7.49 -5.75 -13.29
C VAL A 134 -7.29 -7.20 -13.76
N GLN A 135 -8.02 -8.17 -13.21
CA GLN A 135 -7.80 -9.61 -13.46
C GLN A 135 -7.83 -10.03 -14.94
N ASN A 136 -8.59 -9.31 -15.78
CA ASN A 136 -8.78 -9.61 -17.20
C ASN A 136 -7.96 -8.71 -18.14
N ILE A 137 -7.09 -7.84 -17.60
CA ILE A 137 -6.21 -6.99 -18.40
C ILE A 137 -4.96 -7.80 -18.77
N GLU A 138 -4.65 -7.85 -20.06
CA GLU A 138 -3.46 -8.51 -20.58
C GLU A 138 -2.19 -7.74 -20.16
N GLU A 139 -1.09 -8.47 -19.93
CA GLU A 139 0.21 -7.90 -19.53
C GLU A 139 0.64 -6.74 -20.44
N ASN A 140 0.59 -6.98 -21.75
CA ASN A 140 0.99 -6.01 -22.76
C ASN A 140 0.02 -4.84 -22.93
N ILE A 141 -1.15 -4.87 -22.27
CA ILE A 141 -2.04 -3.71 -22.17
C ILE A 141 -1.78 -2.98 -20.85
N ALA A 142 -1.62 -3.72 -19.75
CA ALA A 142 -1.33 -3.16 -18.43
C ALA A 142 -0.05 -2.30 -18.44
N GLY A 143 0.97 -2.73 -19.18
CA GLY A 143 2.22 -2.00 -19.36
C GLY A 143 2.10 -0.60 -19.98
N HIS A 144 0.96 -0.29 -20.61
CA HIS A 144 0.70 0.99 -21.29
C HIS A 144 -0.44 1.81 -20.67
N ILE A 145 -1.01 1.36 -19.54
CA ILE A 145 -1.93 2.17 -18.73
C ILE A 145 -1.08 2.93 -17.70
N VAL A 146 -0.86 4.22 -17.93
CA VAL A 146 0.10 5.03 -17.18
C VAL A 146 -0.60 6.00 -16.22
N PHE A 147 -0.03 6.18 -15.04
CA PHE A 147 -0.51 7.11 -14.01
C PHE A 147 0.46 8.29 -13.87
N LEU A 148 -0.06 9.50 -13.64
CA LEU A 148 0.77 10.63 -13.24
C LEU A 148 1.01 10.54 -11.73
N ASP A 149 2.26 10.33 -11.33
CA ASP A 149 2.69 10.29 -9.94
C ASP A 149 3.81 11.33 -9.71
N PRO A 150 3.70 12.25 -8.74
CA PRO A 150 4.71 13.27 -8.51
C PRO A 150 6.11 12.74 -8.17
N ILE A 151 6.21 11.51 -7.65
CA ILE A 151 7.46 10.89 -7.19
C ILE A 151 7.91 9.79 -8.16
N ALA A 152 7.01 8.86 -8.48
CA ALA A 152 7.27 7.76 -9.41
C ALA A 152 7.20 8.19 -10.89
N LYS A 153 6.85 9.46 -11.16
CA LYS A 153 6.67 10.07 -12.50
C LYS A 153 5.49 9.46 -13.26
N TYR A 154 5.74 8.35 -13.94
CA TYR A 154 4.81 7.74 -14.89
C TYR A 154 4.77 6.21 -14.74
N PRO A 155 4.47 5.66 -13.55
CA PRO A 155 4.35 4.22 -13.41
C PRO A 155 3.20 3.70 -14.28
N ASN A 156 3.39 2.56 -14.94
CA ASN A 156 2.28 1.84 -15.57
C ASN A 156 1.49 1.02 -14.54
N LEU A 157 0.41 0.37 -14.95
CA LEU A 157 -0.46 -0.41 -14.04
C LEU A 157 0.26 -1.53 -13.31
N ILE A 158 1.22 -2.18 -13.96
CA ILE A 158 2.03 -3.24 -13.32
C ILE A 158 2.85 -2.62 -12.19
N GLN A 159 3.61 -1.56 -12.52
CA GLN A 159 4.45 -0.83 -11.59
C GLN A 159 3.66 -0.17 -10.46
N ALA A 160 2.44 0.31 -10.72
CA ALA A 160 1.58 0.91 -9.69
C ALA A 160 1.13 -0.14 -8.65
N ILE A 161 0.85 -1.37 -9.07
CA ILE A 161 0.51 -2.48 -8.16
C ILE A 161 1.77 -2.96 -7.42
N GLN A 162 2.93 -3.02 -8.09
CA GLN A 162 4.19 -3.27 -7.40
C GLN A 162 4.48 -2.21 -6.34
N LEU A 163 4.30 -0.94 -6.68
CA LEU A 163 4.54 0.18 -5.76
C LEU A 163 3.63 0.10 -4.54
N LEU A 164 2.39 -0.36 -4.70
CA LEU A 164 1.50 -0.67 -3.57
C LEU A 164 2.12 -1.74 -2.64
N ALA A 165 2.69 -2.81 -3.19
CA ALA A 165 3.35 -3.87 -2.42
C ALA A 165 4.64 -3.40 -1.72
N ILE A 166 5.42 -2.53 -2.37
CA ILE A 166 6.60 -1.90 -1.77
C ILE A 166 6.17 -1.00 -0.61
N HIS A 167 5.16 -0.17 -0.82
CA HIS A 167 4.63 0.74 0.19
C HIS A 167 4.06 0.01 1.41
N GLU A 168 3.36 -1.09 1.19
CA GLU A 168 2.83 -1.92 2.27
C GLU A 168 3.95 -2.54 3.11
N ASN A 169 4.97 -3.10 2.47
CA ASN A 169 6.15 -3.61 3.17
C ASN A 169 6.83 -2.51 4.01
N HIS A 170 7.01 -1.32 3.44
CA HIS A 170 7.59 -0.17 4.14
C HIS A 170 6.85 0.11 5.45
N HIS A 171 5.52 0.11 5.41
CA HIS A 171 4.70 0.31 6.60
C HIS A 171 4.72 -0.86 7.58
N PHE A 172 4.75 -2.10 7.12
CA PHE A 172 4.88 -3.26 8.01
C PHE A 172 6.21 -3.26 8.77
N LEU A 173 7.32 -2.87 8.15
CA LEU A 173 8.60 -2.69 8.86
C LEU A 173 8.53 -1.61 9.94
N ILE A 174 7.82 -0.51 9.70
CA ILE A 174 7.59 0.54 10.71
C ILE A 174 6.75 0.00 11.87
N ILE A 175 5.64 -0.69 11.56
CA ILE A 175 4.75 -1.29 12.56
C ILE A 175 5.51 -2.30 13.43
N GLU A 176 6.35 -3.14 12.81
CA GLU A 176 7.16 -4.11 13.56
C GLU A 176 8.10 -3.42 14.56
N ASN A 177 8.72 -2.31 14.15
CA ASN A 177 9.58 -1.54 15.04
C ASN A 177 8.80 -0.88 16.19
N ILE A 178 7.60 -0.33 15.90
CA ILE A 178 6.70 0.21 16.92
C ILE A 178 6.33 -0.88 17.93
N TYR A 179 5.93 -2.07 17.46
CA TYR A 179 5.55 -3.19 18.29
C TYR A 179 6.69 -3.65 19.21
N LYS A 180 7.89 -3.82 18.65
CA LYS A 180 9.11 -4.15 19.41
C LYS A 180 9.41 -3.12 20.49
N THR A 181 9.28 -1.83 20.17
CA THR A 181 9.55 -0.74 21.11
C THR A 181 8.54 -0.70 22.26
N MET A 182 7.26 -0.97 21.98
CA MET A 182 6.21 -1.05 23.01
C MET A 182 6.49 -2.17 24.02
N HIS A 183 6.82 -3.37 23.53
CA HIS A 183 6.99 -4.55 24.37
C HIS A 183 8.38 -4.65 25.03
N ALA A 184 9.41 -4.00 24.48
CA ALA A 184 10.71 -3.88 25.15
C ALA A 184 10.61 -3.02 26.43
N ARG A 185 9.81 -1.95 26.40
CA ARG A 185 9.57 -1.07 27.56
C ARG A 185 8.75 -1.75 28.67
N SER A 186 7.98 -2.79 28.35
CA SER A 186 7.20 -3.56 29.33
C SER A 186 8.05 -4.49 30.21
N ILE A 187 9.32 -4.72 29.86
CA ILE A 187 10.25 -5.62 30.58
C ILE A 187 11.15 -4.83 31.55
N GLU A 188 11.23 -3.50 31.40
CA GLU A 188 12.07 -2.62 32.23
C GLU A 188 11.31 -1.94 33.40
N VAL A 189 10.08 -2.37 33.71
CA VAL A 189 9.25 -1.85 34.82
C VAL A 189 9.07 -2.89 35.92
#